data_AF-A0A9Q3SX43-F1
#
_entry.id   AF-A0A9Q3SX43-F1
#
_cell.length_a   1.000
_cell.length_b   1.000
_cell.length_c   1.000
_cell.angle_alpha   90.00
_cell.angle_beta   90.00
_cell.angle_gamma   90.00
#
_symmetry.space_group_name_H-M   'P 1'
#
loop_
_entity.id
_entity.type
_entity.pdbx_description
1 polymer ?
#
loop_
_entity_poly.entity_id
_entity_poly.type
_entity_poly.pdbx_seq_one_letter_code
_entity_poly.pdbx_strand_id
1 'polypeptide(L)'
;MNSQKQQLWDNMSVLVTDVTLSEMEKDILGIADRALRGGLDEEMIAIDLKHELSFLSSNQPLSKNMEPFLTELSRLYLDYDRRDNMSV
;
A
#
# COMPACT_ATOMS: atom_id res chain seq x y z
N MET A 1 -6.58 -2.95 -16.30
CA MET A 1 -6.26 -2.14 -15.11
C MET A 1 -7.13 -0.91 -15.04
N ASN A 2 -7.64 -0.56 -13.84
CA ASN A 2 -8.07 0.82 -13.55
C ASN A 2 -6.82 1.72 -13.59
N SER A 3 -6.87 2.85 -14.31
CA SER A 3 -5.73 3.76 -14.46
C SER A 3 -5.21 4.29 -13.12
N GLN A 4 -6.07 4.42 -12.11
CA GLN A 4 -5.68 4.84 -10.76
C GLN A 4 -4.93 3.75 -10.01
N LYS A 5 -5.36 2.48 -10.13
CA LYS A 5 -4.66 1.32 -9.54
C LYS A 5 -3.26 1.16 -10.15
N GLN A 6 -3.14 1.35 -11.47
CA GLN A 6 -1.83 1.36 -12.13
C GLN A 6 -0.93 2.48 -11.58
N GLN A 7 -1.45 3.70 -11.48
CA GLN A 7 -0.68 4.84 -10.94
C GLN A 7 -0.22 4.61 -9.50
N LEU A 8 -1.04 3.97 -8.67
CA LEU A 8 -0.64 3.58 -7.32
C LEU A 8 0.59 2.65 -7.36
N TRP A 9 0.55 1.61 -8.18
CA TRP A 9 1.65 0.65 -8.30
C TRP A 9 2.91 1.26 -8.91
N ASP A 10 2.77 2.13 -9.91
CA ASP A 10 3.90 2.87 -10.48
C ASP A 10 4.54 3.78 -9.41
N ASN A 11 3.74 4.44 -8.58
CA ASN A 11 4.23 5.27 -7.47
C ASN A 11 4.95 4.41 -6.42
N MET A 12 4.44 3.20 -6.12
CA MET A 12 5.13 2.26 -5.24
C MET A 12 6.53 1.92 -5.74
N SER A 13 6.67 1.58 -7.04
CA SER A 13 7.97 1.30 -7.67
C SER A 13 8.96 2.46 -7.52
N VAL A 14 8.48 3.72 -7.58
CA VAL A 14 9.31 4.90 -7.33
C VAL A 14 9.70 5.00 -5.85
N LEU A 15 8.74 4.85 -4.94
CA LEU A 15 8.94 4.96 -3.49
C LEU A 15 9.95 3.94 -2.95
N VAL A 16 10.00 2.72 -3.49
CA VAL A 16 11.01 1.71 -3.12
C VAL A 16 12.44 2.26 -3.23
N THR A 17 12.69 3.20 -4.14
CA THR A 17 14.01 3.80 -4.36
C THR A 17 14.25 5.11 -3.60
N ASP A 18 13.24 5.63 -2.90
CA ASP A 18 13.29 6.93 -2.25
C ASP A 18 14.20 6.88 -1.01
N VAL A 19 15.27 7.67 -1.01
CA VAL A 19 16.26 7.72 0.08
C VAL A 19 15.69 8.24 1.41
N THR A 20 14.54 8.90 1.39
CA THR A 20 13.88 9.46 2.57
C THR A 20 13.06 8.44 3.35
N LEU A 21 12.74 7.28 2.75
CA LEU A 21 12.05 6.18 3.43
C LEU A 21 13.01 5.41 4.34
N SER A 22 12.46 4.94 5.46
CA SER A 22 13.13 3.99 6.35
C SER A 22 13.37 2.65 5.64
N GLU A 23 14.34 1.89 6.14
CA GLU A 23 14.65 0.55 5.63
C GLU A 23 13.43 -0.39 5.71
N MET A 24 12.66 -0.32 6.81
CA MET A 24 11.46 -1.13 6.99
C MET A 24 10.38 -0.81 5.96
N GLU A 25 10.14 0.47 5.66
CA GLU A 25 9.17 0.86 4.62
C GLU A 25 9.60 0.35 3.25
N LYS A 26 10.89 0.45 2.92
CA LYS A 26 11.43 -0.07 1.65
C LYS A 26 11.30 -1.57 1.54
N ASP A 27 11.53 -2.30 2.63
CA ASP A 27 11.37 -3.75 2.65
C ASP A 27 9.92 -4.15 2.41
N ILE A 28 8.97 -3.51 3.11
CA ILE A 28 7.53 -3.74 2.93
C ILE A 28 7.11 -3.45 1.48
N LEU A 29 7.47 -2.28 0.94
CA LEU A 29 7.17 -1.94 -0.45
C LEU A 29 7.84 -2.88 -1.45
N GLY A 30 9.08 -3.27 -1.18
CA GLY A 30 9.86 -4.15 -2.04
C GLY A 30 9.30 -5.57 -2.10
N ILE A 31 8.72 -6.08 -1.01
CA ILE A 31 7.98 -7.35 -1.00
C ILE A 31 6.75 -7.25 -1.91
N ALA A 32 5.95 -6.20 -1.77
CA ALA A 32 4.77 -5.98 -2.59
C ALA A 32 5.11 -5.78 -4.08
N ASP A 33 6.16 -5.03 -4.40
CA ASP A 33 6.62 -4.81 -5.79
C ASP A 33 7.07 -6.13 -6.45
N ARG A 34 7.80 -6.99 -5.72
CA ARG A 34 8.17 -8.31 -6.21
C ARG A 34 6.96 -9.23 -6.41
N ALA A 35 6.00 -9.21 -5.49
CA ALA A 35 4.76 -9.98 -5.59
C ALA A 35 3.96 -9.56 -6.84
N LEU A 36 3.84 -8.26 -7.07
CA LEU A 36 3.14 -7.68 -8.22
C LEU A 36 3.82 -8.07 -9.54
N ARG A 37 5.14 -7.93 -9.63
CA ARG A 37 5.93 -8.37 -10.81
C ARG A 37 5.87 -9.88 -11.03
N GLY A 38 5.66 -10.65 -9.97
CA GLY A 38 5.44 -12.10 -10.01
C GLY A 38 4.05 -12.49 -10.54
N GLY A 39 3.16 -11.52 -10.79
CA GLY A 39 1.80 -11.77 -11.27
C GLY A 39 0.87 -12.29 -10.19
N LEU A 40 1.19 -12.07 -8.90
CA LEU A 40 0.27 -12.38 -7.81
C LEU A 40 -0.92 -11.41 -7.81
N ASP A 41 -2.00 -11.83 -7.15
CA ASP A 41 -3.26 -11.09 -7.11
C ASP A 41 -3.10 -9.71 -6.47
N GLU A 42 -3.48 -8.66 -7.21
CA GLU A 42 -3.30 -7.27 -6.78
C GLU A 42 -4.09 -6.93 -5.52
N GLU A 43 -5.27 -7.53 -5.34
CA GLU A 43 -6.13 -7.23 -4.19
C GLU A 43 -5.57 -7.86 -2.91
N MET A 44 -5.08 -9.11 -3.00
CA MET A 44 -4.33 -9.73 -1.90
C MET A 44 -3.09 -8.92 -1.52
N ILE A 45 -2.29 -8.51 -2.51
CA ILE A 45 -1.10 -7.67 -2.26
C ILE A 45 -1.52 -6.36 -1.56
N ALA A 46 -2.59 -5.71 -2.01
CA ALA A 46 -3.05 -4.45 -1.43
C ALA A 46 -3.51 -4.61 0.02
N ILE A 47 -4.21 -5.70 0.35
CA ILE A 47 -4.65 -6.02 1.72
C ILE A 47 -3.44 -6.21 2.63
N ASP A 48 -2.49 -7.07 2.22
CA ASP A 48 -1.28 -7.37 2.99
C ASP A 48 -0.44 -6.10 3.18
N LEU A 49 -0.23 -5.34 2.09
CA LEU A 49 0.55 -4.11 2.11
C LEU A 49 -0.04 -3.06 3.06
N LYS A 50 -1.36 -2.87 3.05
CA LYS A 50 -2.00 -1.97 4.01
C LYS A 50 -1.81 -2.46 5.44
N HIS A 51 -2.00 -3.75 5.68
CA HIS A 51 -1.88 -4.32 7.03
C HIS A 51 -0.49 -4.06 7.60
N GLU A 52 0.56 -4.36 6.84
CA GLU A 52 1.96 -4.12 7.23
C GLU A 52 2.25 -2.64 7.47
N LEU A 53 1.82 -1.74 6.57
CA LEU A 53 2.04 -0.30 6.72
C LEU A 53 1.25 0.30 7.89
N SER A 54 0.05 -0.22 8.16
CA SER A 54 -0.77 0.21 9.31
C SER A 54 -0.20 -0.29 10.64
N PHE A 55 0.34 -1.51 10.64
CA PHE A 55 1.05 -2.05 11.79
C PHE A 55 2.33 -1.24 12.04
N LEU A 56 3.10 -0.92 11.00
CA LEU A 56 4.29 -0.09 11.12
C LEU A 56 3.94 1.31 11.67
N SER A 57 2.93 1.96 11.10
CA SER A 57 2.50 3.31 11.51
C SER A 57 2.02 3.38 12.97
N SER A 58 1.50 2.26 13.50
CA SER A 58 1.09 2.14 14.90
C SER A 58 2.28 2.07 15.87
N ASN A 59 3.44 1.62 15.40
CA ASN A 59 4.66 1.49 16.21
C ASN A 59 5.62 2.66 16.02
N GLN A 60 5.67 3.26 14.83
CA GLN A 60 6.50 4.41 14.51
C GLN A 60 5.86 5.28 13.43
N PRO A 61 6.10 6.59 13.41
CA PRO A 61 5.61 7.44 12.32
C PRO A 61 6.13 6.97 10.96
N LEU A 62 5.24 6.95 9.97
CA LEU A 62 5.64 6.74 8.58
C LEU A 62 6.41 7.95 8.04
N SER A 63 7.26 7.69 7.06
CA SER A 63 7.90 8.74 6.27
C SER A 63 6.84 9.59 5.58
N LYS A 64 7.12 10.88 5.42
CA LYS A 64 6.17 11.85 4.86
C LYS A 64 5.57 11.44 3.51
N ASN A 65 6.36 10.76 2.67
CA ASN A 65 5.91 10.31 1.34
C ASN A 65 5.06 9.03 1.39
N MET A 66 5.05 8.32 2.53
CA MET A 66 4.27 7.09 2.72
C MET A 66 2.84 7.35 3.17
N GLU A 67 2.56 8.45 3.88
CA GLU A 67 1.18 8.78 4.28
C GLU A 67 0.22 8.96 3.09
N PRO A 68 0.58 9.73 2.03
CA PRO A 68 -0.29 9.86 0.85
C PRO A 68 -0.45 8.52 0.12
N PHE A 69 0.61 7.71 0.06
CA PHE A 69 0.57 6.39 -0.57
C PHE A 69 -0.41 5.45 0.16
N LEU A 70 -0.29 5.32 1.48
CA LEU A 70 -1.17 4.48 2.29
C LEU A 70 -2.63 4.93 2.19
N THR A 71 -2.87 6.23 2.12
CA THR A 71 -4.21 6.80 1.93
C THR A 71 -4.82 6.38 0.59
N GLU A 72 -4.06 6.52 -0.50
CA GLU A 72 -4.52 6.16 -1.84
C GLU A 72 -4.72 4.64 -1.99
N LEU A 73 -3.81 3.83 -1.42
CA LEU A 73 -3.95 2.38 -1.34
C LEU A 73 -5.25 1.98 -0.64
N SER A 74 -5.52 2.58 0.52
CA SER A 74 -6.73 2.31 1.29
C SER A 74 -7.99 2.71 0.52
N ARG A 75 -7.98 3.85 -0.16
CA ARG A 75 -9.11 4.32 -0.96
C ARG A 75 -9.41 3.38 -2.13
N LEU A 76 -8.39 2.97 -2.88
CA LEU A 76 -8.59 2.23 -4.13
C LEU A 76 -8.98 0.77 -3.93
N TYR A 77 -8.60 0.17 -2.79
CA TYR A 77 -8.85 -1.24 -2.52
C TYR A 77 -9.83 -1.50 -1.38
N LEU A 78 -10.06 -0.53 -0.47
CA LEU A 78 -10.68 -0.83 0.83
C LEU A 78 -11.73 0.19 1.30
N ASP A 79 -12.00 1.26 0.55
CA ASP A 79 -13.17 2.12 0.80
C ASP A 79 -14.51 1.42 0.48
N TYR A 80 -14.49 0.23 -0.13
CA TYR A 80 -15.70 -0.58 -0.32
C TYR A 80 -16.06 -1.47 0.89
N ASP A 81 -15.14 -1.73 1.82
CA ASP A 81 -15.38 -2.66 2.93
C ASP A 81 -16.17 -2.05 4.11
N ARG A 82 -16.66 -0.80 3.95
CA ARG A 82 -17.44 -0.08 4.98
C ARG A 82 -18.90 0.18 4.64
N ARG A 83 -19.42 -0.22 3.48
CA ARG A 83 -20.86 -0.04 3.17
C ARG A 83 -21.76 -1.23 3.48
N ASP A 84 -21.21 -2.44 3.65
CA ASP A 84 -22.03 -3.63 3.94
C ASP A 84 -22.08 -4.04 5.42
N ASN A 85 -21.36 -3.33 6.31
CA ASN A 85 -21.37 -3.59 7.76
C ASN A 85 -22.18 -2.56 8.58
N MET A 86 -23.12 -1.82 7.97
CA MET A 86 -24.21 -1.16 8.70
C MET A 86 -25.52 -1.94 8.51
N SER A 87 -25.58 -3.13 9.11
CA SER A 87 -26.83 -3.70 9.62
C SER A 87 -26.76 -3.68 11.14
N VAL A 88 -27.24 -2.60 11.74
CA VAL A 88 -27.77 -2.56 13.12
C VAL A 88 -29.06 -1.76 13.08
#